data_AF-A0A2P2I1Y9-F1
#
_entry.id   AF-A0A2P2I1Y9-F1
#
_cell.length_a   1.000
_cell.length_b   1.000
_cell.length_c   1.000
_cell.angle_alpha   90.00
_cell.angle_beta   90.00
_cell.angle_gamma   90.00
#
_symmetry.space_group_name_H-M   'P 1'
#
loop_
_entity.id
_entity.type
_entity.pdbx_description
1 polymer ?
#
loop_
_entity_poly.entity_id
_entity_poly.type
_entity_poly.pdbx_seq_one_letter_code
_entity_poly.pdbx_strand_id
1 'polypeptide(L)'
;MAAHSIPVTMQLLTSQHVKTNFTHAAMRRWWRASSRSSGCFCCRQLSSAVPGTKLLRNEWQGVVGLEIHAQIITRTKLFSRSPVQHNAPPNTCITAFDLAHPGTLPVLNKRCVEAAVTTAMALQARINYVSYFDRKHYFYPDMPAGYQITQQRVPVAEDGEITFLVLPPDGRPYVHATHLERIQIEQDSGKTLHDRDNNRVFVDLNRAGVGLLELVFGPTLRNAAEAAGLVQHLRHVLLKLGVCSGRMNEGALRVDANVSVRQPGQPLGTRTEIKNINSIKFLIDAIEQEQERQVSLLEEGGEVINETRRYDPDLHTTITMRDKEGLQD
;
A
#
# COMPACT_ATOMS: atom_id res chain seq x y z
N MET A 1 -23.25 30.07 0.30
CA MET A 1 -24.00 30.08 1.58
C MET A 1 -23.11 29.47 2.65
N ALA A 2 -23.09 30.09 3.83
CA ALA A 2 -22.07 29.97 4.86
C ALA A 2 -21.79 28.53 5.32
N ALA A 3 -20.51 28.18 5.45
CA ALA A 3 -20.07 26.95 6.11
C ALA A 3 -20.31 27.08 7.63
N HIS A 4 -21.19 26.26 8.18
CA HIS A 4 -21.32 26.10 9.62
C HIS A 4 -20.37 25.00 10.08
N SER A 5 -19.27 25.41 10.70
CA SER A 5 -18.44 24.57 11.56
C SER A 5 -19.18 24.33 12.88
N ILE A 6 -19.50 23.07 13.18
CA ILE A 6 -20.02 22.66 14.49
C ILE A 6 -18.82 22.29 15.36
N PRO A 7 -18.49 23.05 16.42
CA PRO A 7 -17.46 22.64 17.36
C PRO A 7 -18.06 21.62 18.34
N VAL A 8 -17.49 20.42 18.40
CA VAL A 8 -17.77 19.48 19.49
C VAL A 8 -16.73 19.73 20.58
N THR A 9 -17.14 20.41 21.65
CA THR A 9 -16.34 20.58 22.86
C THR A 9 -16.49 19.35 23.74
N MET A 10 -15.41 18.58 23.92
CA MET A 10 -15.40 17.44 24.85
C MET A 10 -14.89 17.93 26.22
N GLN A 11 -15.78 18.00 27.20
CA GLN A 11 -15.44 18.28 28.59
C GLN A 11 -14.80 17.04 29.23
N LEU A 12 -13.60 17.21 29.79
CA LEU A 12 -12.90 16.21 30.59
C LEU A 12 -13.49 16.18 32.02
N LEU A 13 -13.98 15.01 32.44
CA LEU A 13 -14.18 14.67 33.85
C LEU A 13 -12.97 13.87 34.35
N THR A 14 -12.34 14.37 35.40
CA THR A 14 -11.12 13.85 36.03
C THR A 14 -11.36 12.75 37.05
N SER A 15 -10.29 11.97 37.29
CA SER A 15 -10.04 10.99 38.38
C SER A 15 -10.69 9.61 38.16
N GLN A 16 -10.04 8.46 38.29
CA GLN A 16 -8.91 8.05 39.15
C GLN A 16 -8.18 6.81 38.58
N HIS A 17 -6.87 6.79 38.79
CA HIS A 17 -5.91 5.67 38.85
C HIS A 17 -6.24 4.29 38.24
N VAL A 18 -5.49 3.93 37.19
CA VAL A 18 -4.85 2.61 37.07
C VAL A 18 -3.41 2.82 36.59
N LYS A 19 -2.44 2.51 37.44
CA LYS A 19 -1.01 2.47 37.08
C LYS A 19 -0.72 1.15 36.37
N THR A 20 -0.24 1.19 35.14
CA THR A 20 0.51 0.09 34.54
C THR A 20 1.88 0.59 34.08
N ASN A 21 2.91 0.19 34.82
CA ASN A 21 4.31 0.45 34.51
C ASN A 21 4.73 -0.44 33.33
N PHE A 22 5.02 0.15 32.17
CA PHE A 22 5.89 -0.49 31.17
C PHE A 22 7.25 0.22 31.22
N THR A 23 8.16 -0.35 32.00
CA THR A 23 9.54 0.16 32.11
C THR A 23 10.35 -0.19 30.87
N HIS A 24 11.12 0.81 30.43
CA HIS A 24 12.08 0.92 29.32
C HIS A 24 13.26 -0.09 29.33
N ALA A 25 13.10 -1.27 29.95
CA ALA A 25 14.18 -2.23 30.22
C ALA A 25 14.24 -3.43 29.25
N ALA A 26 13.20 -3.68 28.45
CA ALA A 26 13.17 -4.84 27.53
C ALA A 26 13.98 -4.63 26.23
N MET A 27 14.19 -3.39 25.79
CA MET A 27 14.90 -3.09 24.54
C MET A 27 16.44 -3.13 24.66
N ARG A 28 17.00 -2.97 25.86
CA ARG A 28 18.47 -2.95 26.05
C ARG A 28 19.11 -4.34 26.19
N ARG A 29 18.32 -5.40 26.37
CA ARG A 29 18.82 -6.79 26.41
C ARG A 29 19.03 -7.41 25.03
N TRP A 30 18.50 -6.78 23.98
CA TRP A 30 18.54 -7.31 22.61
C TRP A 30 19.88 -7.04 21.91
N TRP A 31 20.57 -5.95 22.28
CA TRP A 31 21.82 -5.53 21.64
C TRP A 31 23.09 -6.28 22.08
N ARG A 32 23.01 -7.22 23.03
CA ARG A 32 24.18 -7.95 23.58
C ARG A 32 24.12 -9.48 23.43
N ALA A 33 23.12 -10.04 22.75
CA ALA A 33 22.94 -11.49 22.65
C ALA A 33 23.14 -12.08 21.24
N SER A 34 23.46 -11.28 20.23
CA SER A 34 23.65 -11.75 18.83
C SER A 34 25.11 -12.06 18.47
N SER A 35 26.06 -11.94 19.40
CA SER A 35 27.45 -12.35 19.20
C SER A 35 27.74 -13.67 19.94
N ARG A 36 27.38 -14.81 19.33
CA ARG A 36 27.99 -16.16 19.51
C ARG A 36 26.97 -17.25 19.18
N SER A 37 27.04 -17.78 17.96
CA SER A 37 26.93 -19.23 17.70
C SER A 37 27.08 -19.48 16.20
N SER A 38 28.31 -19.76 15.81
CA SER A 38 28.69 -20.48 14.61
C SER A 38 28.07 -21.87 14.61
N GLY A 39 27.37 -22.24 13.54
CA GLY A 39 26.74 -23.56 13.38
C GLY A 39 26.02 -23.68 12.05
N CYS A 40 26.79 -23.85 10.98
CA CYS A 40 26.34 -24.27 9.66
C CYS A 40 25.59 -25.61 9.78
N PHE A 41 24.36 -25.72 9.27
CA PHE A 41 23.86 -26.92 8.57
C PHE A 41 22.49 -26.63 7.93
N CYS A 42 22.30 -27.18 6.74
CA CYS A 42 21.08 -27.19 5.92
C CYS A 42 20.89 -26.05 4.91
N CYS A 43 21.78 -26.03 3.91
CA CYS A 43 21.48 -25.51 2.58
C CYS A 43 21.25 -26.72 1.66
N ARG A 44 19.99 -27.09 1.40
CA ARG A 44 19.62 -27.98 0.30
C ARG A 44 18.17 -27.74 -0.14
N GLN A 45 18.07 -27.44 -1.43
CA GLN A 45 16.91 -27.54 -2.31
C GLN A 45 15.79 -26.53 -2.11
N LEU A 46 15.87 -25.43 -2.87
CA LEU A 46 14.78 -24.88 -3.68
C LEU A 46 15.45 -24.00 -4.78
N SER A 47 15.94 -24.63 -5.84
CA SER A 47 16.34 -23.93 -7.08
C SER A 47 15.17 -24.00 -8.06
N SER A 48 14.28 -23.02 -8.00
CA SER A 48 13.50 -22.61 -9.17
C SER A 48 14.14 -21.31 -9.66
N ALA A 49 14.76 -21.37 -10.84
CA ALA A 49 15.41 -20.22 -11.45
C ALA A 49 14.43 -19.06 -11.60
N VAL A 50 14.68 -17.97 -10.89
CA VAL A 50 14.07 -16.67 -11.13
C VAL A 50 14.92 -16.01 -12.22
N PRO A 51 14.34 -15.46 -13.29
CA PRO A 51 15.11 -14.72 -14.30
C PRO A 51 15.92 -13.60 -13.66
N GLY A 52 17.18 -13.44 -14.06
CA GLY A 52 18.09 -12.44 -13.51
C GLY A 52 17.63 -11.01 -13.80
N THR A 53 17.81 -10.12 -12.81
CA THR A 53 17.57 -8.67 -12.95
C THR A 53 18.48 -8.09 -14.01
N LYS A 54 17.91 -7.59 -15.12
CA LYS A 54 18.65 -6.79 -16.10
C LYS A 54 19.06 -5.45 -15.47
N LEU A 55 20.36 -5.17 -15.44
CA LEU A 55 20.83 -3.80 -15.24
C LEU A 55 20.42 -2.97 -16.46
N LEU A 56 19.93 -1.75 -16.22
CA LEU A 56 19.67 -0.80 -17.31
C LEU A 56 20.97 -0.54 -18.09
N ARG A 57 20.85 -0.26 -19.39
CA ARG A 57 22.00 0.16 -20.22
C ARG A 57 22.71 1.31 -19.50
N ASN A 58 24.05 1.32 -19.51
CA ASN A 58 24.93 2.10 -18.62
C ASN A 58 24.66 3.62 -18.54
N GLU A 59 23.75 4.17 -19.34
CA GLU A 59 23.37 5.58 -19.40
C GLU A 59 22.09 5.91 -18.61
N TRP A 60 21.29 4.90 -18.23
CA TRP A 60 19.97 5.11 -17.61
C TRP A 60 19.92 4.58 -16.17
N GLN A 61 19.24 5.34 -15.32
CA GLN A 61 18.94 5.01 -13.93
C GLN A 61 17.44 4.91 -13.73
N GLY A 62 16.99 3.80 -13.16
CA GLY A 62 15.62 3.62 -12.72
C GLY A 62 15.29 4.43 -11.47
N VAL A 63 14.03 4.83 -11.38
CA VAL A 63 13.44 5.47 -10.22
C VAL A 63 12.09 4.82 -9.97
N VAL A 64 11.91 4.30 -8.76
CA VAL A 64 10.69 3.62 -8.35
C VAL A 64 10.22 4.18 -7.01
N GLY A 65 8.94 4.55 -6.95
CA GLY A 65 8.18 4.77 -5.73
C GLY A 65 7.07 3.74 -5.61
N LEU A 66 6.67 3.36 -4.41
CA LEU A 66 5.61 2.37 -4.19
C LEU A 66 4.48 2.97 -3.36
N GLU A 67 3.25 2.64 -3.73
CA GLU A 67 2.05 2.86 -2.94
C GLU A 67 1.52 1.49 -2.52
N ILE A 68 1.38 1.25 -1.23
CA ILE A 68 1.06 -0.07 -0.68
C ILE A 68 -0.21 0.02 0.15
N HIS A 69 -1.26 -0.67 -0.27
CA HIS A 69 -2.50 -0.80 0.48
C HIS A 69 -2.51 -2.12 1.26
N ALA A 70 -2.54 -2.01 2.59
CA ALA A 70 -2.61 -3.13 3.51
C ALA A 70 -3.98 -3.19 4.19
N GLN A 71 -4.72 -4.27 4.00
CA GLN A 71 -5.99 -4.50 4.66
C GLN A 71 -5.80 -4.73 6.16
N ILE A 72 -6.46 -3.91 6.97
CA ILE A 72 -6.37 -3.96 8.42
C ILE A 72 -7.18 -5.14 8.96
N ILE A 73 -6.53 -6.03 9.72
CA ILE A 73 -7.19 -7.12 10.45
C ILE A 73 -8.04 -6.52 11.57
N THR A 74 -9.35 -6.51 11.35
CA THR A 74 -10.37 -6.03 12.28
C THR A 74 -11.60 -6.95 12.23
N ARG A 75 -12.43 -6.91 13.27
CA ARG A 75 -13.70 -7.65 13.30
C ARG A 75 -14.81 -6.96 12.52
N THR A 76 -14.81 -5.63 12.52
CA THR A 76 -15.81 -4.78 11.88
C THR A 76 -15.15 -3.79 10.95
N LYS A 77 -15.89 -3.28 9.96
CA LYS A 77 -15.42 -2.31 8.96
C LYS A 77 -14.95 -0.97 9.58
N LEU A 78 -14.38 -0.10 8.74
CA LEU A 78 -13.74 1.14 9.20
C LEU A 78 -14.74 2.14 9.79
N PHE A 79 -15.93 2.24 9.19
CA PHE A 79 -16.96 3.22 9.57
C PHE A 79 -18.33 2.60 9.89
N SER A 80 -18.44 1.28 9.85
CA SER A 80 -19.69 0.56 10.12
C SER A 80 -19.45 -0.67 11.01
N ARG A 81 -20.55 -1.21 11.56
CA ARG A 81 -20.53 -2.39 12.42
C ARG A 81 -20.59 -3.71 11.65
N SER A 82 -20.60 -3.67 10.32
CA SER A 82 -20.60 -4.86 9.48
C SER A 82 -19.34 -5.70 9.73
N PRO A 83 -19.45 -7.03 9.73
CA PRO A 83 -18.30 -7.89 9.93
C PRO A 83 -17.36 -7.84 8.72
N VAL A 84 -16.06 -8.00 8.96
CA VAL A 84 -15.07 -8.23 7.91
C VAL A 84 -14.85 -9.74 7.78
N GLN A 85 -15.36 -10.34 6.71
CA GLN A 85 -15.22 -11.77 6.45
C GLN A 85 -14.78 -12.01 5.01
N HIS A 86 -13.79 -12.88 4.85
CA HIS A 86 -13.34 -13.32 3.54
C HIS A 86 -14.23 -14.47 3.05
N ASN A 87 -14.52 -14.52 1.75
CA ASN A 87 -15.37 -15.56 1.12
C ASN A 87 -16.78 -15.70 1.70
N ALA A 88 -17.35 -14.62 2.26
CA ALA A 88 -18.77 -14.58 2.59
C ALA A 88 -19.64 -14.61 1.32
N PRO A 89 -20.89 -15.11 1.37
CA PRO A 89 -21.81 -15.00 0.25
C PRO A 89 -21.99 -13.52 -0.15
N PRO A 90 -22.16 -13.20 -1.46
CA PRO A 90 -22.24 -11.82 -1.92
C PRO A 90 -23.26 -10.98 -1.16
N ASN A 91 -22.90 -9.74 -0.81
CA ASN A 91 -23.78 -8.77 -0.16
C ASN A 91 -24.40 -9.24 1.18
N THR A 92 -23.68 -10.03 1.99
CA THR A 92 -24.12 -10.49 3.32
C THR A 92 -23.44 -9.80 4.49
N CYS A 93 -22.27 -9.19 4.26
CA CYS A 93 -21.47 -8.48 5.25
C CYS A 93 -21.62 -6.96 5.10
N ILE A 94 -22.87 -6.49 5.08
CA ILE A 94 -23.20 -5.09 4.79
C ILE A 94 -24.27 -4.55 5.74
N THR A 95 -24.24 -3.23 5.95
CA THR A 95 -25.25 -2.45 6.69
C THR A 95 -25.74 -1.30 5.82
N ALA A 96 -26.76 -0.58 6.30
CA ALA A 96 -27.29 0.60 5.61
C ALA A 96 -26.21 1.63 5.27
N PHE A 97 -25.21 1.81 6.14
CA PHE A 97 -24.09 2.73 5.87
C PHE A 97 -23.22 2.25 4.70
N ASP A 98 -22.91 0.94 4.63
CA ASP A 98 -22.07 0.40 3.55
C ASP A 98 -22.78 0.48 2.19
N LEU A 99 -24.10 0.48 2.19
CA LEU A 99 -24.96 0.70 1.02
C LEU A 99 -25.17 2.18 0.68
N ALA A 100 -24.58 3.10 1.47
CA ALA A 100 -24.81 4.54 1.36
C ALA A 100 -26.29 4.96 1.44
N HIS A 101 -27.09 4.28 2.29
CA HIS A 101 -28.48 4.69 2.51
C HIS A 101 -28.55 6.13 3.05
N PRO A 102 -29.48 6.96 2.52
CA PRO A 102 -29.66 8.32 2.99
C PRO A 102 -29.87 8.40 4.50
N GLY A 103 -29.18 9.34 5.15
CA GLY A 103 -29.29 9.59 6.59
C GLY A 103 -28.36 8.74 7.48
N THR A 104 -27.58 7.84 6.91
CA THR A 104 -26.55 7.09 7.66
C THR A 104 -25.28 7.93 7.89
N LEU A 105 -24.56 7.67 8.99
CA LEU A 105 -23.37 8.43 9.39
C LEU A 105 -22.20 7.48 9.74
N PRO A 106 -20.95 7.86 9.44
CA PRO A 106 -19.78 7.04 9.72
C PRO A 106 -19.42 7.03 11.21
N VAL A 107 -19.00 5.87 11.73
CA VAL A 107 -18.46 5.72 13.09
C VAL A 107 -17.10 5.03 13.03
N LEU A 108 -16.04 5.78 13.34
CA LEU A 108 -14.66 5.32 13.20
C LEU A 108 -14.33 4.12 14.10
N ASN A 109 -13.67 3.13 13.51
CA ASN A 109 -13.19 1.95 14.20
C ASN A 109 -11.87 2.21 14.93
N LYS A 110 -11.90 2.12 16.27
CA LYS A 110 -10.73 2.30 17.14
C LYS A 110 -9.54 1.41 16.77
N ARG A 111 -9.79 0.13 16.42
CA ARG A 111 -8.72 -0.82 16.09
C ARG A 111 -7.96 -0.41 14.82
N CYS A 112 -8.64 0.21 13.84
CA CYS A 112 -7.99 0.73 12.64
C CYS A 112 -7.01 1.85 12.97
N VAL A 113 -7.38 2.76 13.87
CA VAL A 113 -6.49 3.83 14.35
C VAL A 113 -5.29 3.24 15.11
N GLU A 114 -5.52 2.30 16.03
CA GLU A 114 -4.45 1.61 16.75
C GLU A 114 -3.47 0.91 15.80
N ALA A 115 -3.98 0.26 14.75
CA ALA A 115 -3.17 -0.40 13.75
C ALA A 115 -2.29 0.59 12.97
N ALA A 116 -2.85 1.74 12.58
CA ALA A 116 -2.13 2.79 11.87
C ALA A 116 -1.01 3.38 12.74
N VAL A 117 -1.32 3.76 13.98
CA VAL A 117 -0.34 4.32 14.93
C VAL A 117 0.76 3.32 15.27
N THR A 118 0.42 2.05 15.48
CA THR A 118 1.42 1.00 15.75
C THR A 118 2.35 0.80 14.55
N THR A 119 1.79 0.82 13.33
CA THR A 119 2.58 0.73 12.10
C THR A 119 3.50 1.95 11.95
N ALA A 120 3.00 3.15 12.22
CA ALA A 120 3.79 4.38 12.20
C ALA A 120 4.99 4.31 13.15
N MET A 121 4.79 3.83 14.38
CA MET A 121 5.89 3.64 15.34
C MET A 121 6.94 2.65 14.84
N ALA A 122 6.50 1.55 14.23
CA ALA A 122 7.41 0.53 13.70
C ALA A 122 8.22 1.01 12.49
N LEU A 123 7.66 1.95 11.71
CA LEU A 123 8.31 2.58 10.56
C LEU A 123 8.96 3.93 10.91
N GLN A 124 9.12 4.21 12.20
CA GLN A 124 9.76 5.42 12.73
C GLN A 124 9.16 6.73 12.17
N ALA A 125 7.89 6.69 11.78
CA ALA A 125 7.18 7.84 11.23
C ALA A 125 6.74 8.80 12.34
N ARG A 126 6.72 10.09 12.01
CA ARG A 126 6.15 11.14 12.86
C ARG A 126 4.63 11.00 12.87
N ILE A 127 4.07 10.67 14.04
CA ILE A 127 2.62 10.55 14.22
C ILE A 127 2.01 11.95 14.37
N ASN A 128 0.96 12.22 13.60
CA ASN A 128 0.19 13.45 13.74
C ASN A 128 -0.82 13.30 14.88
N TYR A 129 -0.71 14.15 15.91
CA TYR A 129 -1.65 14.16 17.04
C TYR A 129 -3.09 14.52 16.63
N VAL A 130 -3.22 15.20 15.49
CA VAL A 130 -4.49 15.53 14.85
C VAL A 130 -4.39 15.10 13.39
N SER A 131 -5.33 14.30 12.93
CA SER A 131 -5.46 13.88 11.53
C SER A 131 -6.92 14.04 11.09
N TYR A 132 -7.15 14.29 9.81
CA TYR A 132 -8.50 14.48 9.27
C TYR A 132 -8.86 13.38 8.28
N PHE A 133 -10.14 13.04 8.22
CA PHE A 133 -10.69 12.26 7.13
C PHE A 133 -11.29 13.20 6.07
N ASP A 134 -10.97 12.92 4.83
CA ASP A 134 -11.37 13.64 3.64
C ASP A 134 -12.24 12.74 2.75
N ARG A 135 -13.02 13.34 1.86
CA ARG A 135 -13.80 12.62 0.84
C ARG A 135 -13.10 12.77 -0.50
N LYS A 136 -12.67 11.64 -1.08
CA LYS A 136 -12.15 11.55 -2.43
C LYS A 136 -13.29 11.15 -3.35
N HIS A 137 -13.80 12.08 -4.15
CA HIS A 137 -14.99 11.89 -4.97
C HIS A 137 -14.65 11.15 -6.27
N TYR A 138 -15.41 10.10 -6.58
CA TYR A 138 -15.40 9.43 -7.88
C TYR A 138 -16.62 8.51 -8.00
N PHE A 139 -17.13 8.36 -9.22
CA PHE A 139 -18.28 7.50 -9.49
C PHE A 139 -17.81 6.15 -10.03
N TYR A 140 -18.04 5.09 -9.25
CA TYR A 140 -17.84 3.71 -9.70
C TYR A 140 -18.84 2.79 -9.01
N PRO A 141 -19.34 1.72 -9.67
CA PRO A 141 -20.37 0.84 -9.09
C PRO A 141 -20.00 0.19 -7.74
N ASP A 142 -18.71 0.00 -7.47
CA ASP A 142 -18.20 -0.59 -6.23
C ASP A 142 -17.99 0.41 -5.09
N MET A 143 -18.27 1.70 -5.34
CA MET A 143 -18.17 2.80 -4.38
C MET A 143 -19.54 3.48 -4.21
N PRO A 144 -20.44 2.90 -3.40
CA PRO A 144 -21.86 3.28 -3.37
C PRO A 144 -22.12 4.73 -2.93
N ALA A 145 -21.23 5.32 -2.13
CA ALA A 145 -21.36 6.70 -1.67
C ALA A 145 -20.97 7.75 -2.74
N GLY A 146 -20.35 7.34 -3.85
CA GLY A 146 -19.75 8.26 -4.83
C GLY A 146 -18.50 8.99 -4.29
N TYR A 147 -17.95 8.53 -3.18
CA TYR A 147 -16.68 8.97 -2.62
C TYR A 147 -16.10 7.93 -1.68
N GLN A 148 -14.77 7.89 -1.63
CA GLN A 148 -14.00 7.14 -0.64
C GLN A 148 -13.64 8.06 0.53
N ILE A 149 -13.85 7.61 1.77
CA ILE A 149 -13.31 8.30 2.95
C ILE A 149 -11.86 7.88 3.14
N THR A 150 -10.93 8.84 3.03
CA THR A 150 -9.46 8.66 3.11
C THR A 150 -8.82 9.82 3.89
N GLN A 151 -7.49 9.98 3.90
CA GLN A 151 -6.78 11.06 4.61
C GLN A 151 -5.78 11.80 3.72
N GLN A 152 -6.25 12.70 2.85
CA GLN A 152 -5.39 13.36 1.88
C GLN A 152 -4.58 14.50 2.50
N ARG A 153 -5.21 15.34 3.33
CA ARG A 153 -4.62 16.61 3.81
C ARG A 153 -3.71 16.45 5.01
N VAL A 154 -4.19 15.78 6.05
CA VAL A 154 -3.42 15.52 7.27
C VAL A 154 -3.50 14.03 7.60
N PRO A 155 -2.52 13.24 7.17
CA PRO A 155 -2.48 11.79 7.37
C PRO A 155 -2.27 11.43 8.84
N VAL A 156 -2.42 10.15 9.21
CA VAL A 156 -2.19 9.69 10.59
C VAL A 156 -0.71 9.78 10.98
N ALA A 157 0.19 9.60 10.03
CA ALA A 157 1.63 9.73 10.21
C ALA A 157 2.33 10.08 8.90
N GLU A 158 3.50 10.69 9.01
CA GLU A 158 4.33 11.17 7.90
C GLU A 158 5.82 11.06 8.26
N ASP A 159 6.69 11.25 7.28
CA ASP A 159 8.14 11.31 7.45
C ASP A 159 8.76 10.11 8.19
N GLY A 160 8.53 8.90 7.69
CA GLY A 160 9.13 7.67 8.22
C GLY A 160 10.35 7.20 7.42
N GLU A 161 11.00 6.16 7.94
CA GLU A 161 12.10 5.48 7.25
C GLU A 161 12.00 3.98 7.49
N ILE A 162 12.28 3.20 6.46
CA ILE A 162 12.37 1.74 6.56
C ILE A 162 13.68 1.26 5.96
N THR A 163 14.41 0.47 6.75
CA THR A 163 15.66 -0.16 6.34
C THR A 163 15.43 -1.65 6.11
N PHE A 164 15.87 -2.17 4.97
CA PHE A 164 15.62 -3.55 4.57
C PHE A 164 16.81 -4.16 3.82
N LEU A 165 16.86 -5.49 3.79
CA LEU A 165 17.87 -6.25 3.06
C LEU A 165 17.40 -6.44 1.61
N VAL A 166 18.27 -6.12 0.67
CA VAL A 166 18.10 -6.40 -0.75
C VAL A 166 18.88 -7.66 -1.11
N LEU A 167 18.24 -8.54 -1.86
CA LEU A 167 18.82 -9.79 -2.36
C LEU A 167 18.82 -9.76 -3.89
N PRO A 168 19.83 -9.15 -4.53
CA PRO A 168 19.94 -9.14 -5.98
C PRO A 168 20.15 -10.57 -6.51
N PRO A 169 19.52 -10.94 -7.64
CA PRO A 169 19.78 -12.21 -8.33
C PRO A 169 21.27 -12.48 -8.59
N ASP A 170 22.00 -11.48 -9.11
CA ASP A 170 23.38 -11.62 -9.57
C ASP A 170 24.38 -10.77 -8.76
N GLY A 171 24.13 -10.61 -7.46
CA GLY A 171 24.93 -9.71 -6.62
C GLY A 171 25.04 -10.13 -5.17
N ARG A 172 25.87 -9.40 -4.42
CA ARG A 172 25.95 -9.56 -2.96
C ARG A 172 24.75 -8.88 -2.31
N PRO A 173 24.14 -9.50 -1.28
CA PRO A 173 23.16 -8.84 -0.44
C PRO A 173 23.68 -7.52 0.12
N TYR A 174 22.83 -6.50 0.14
CA TYR A 174 23.16 -5.20 0.72
C TYR A 174 21.93 -4.60 1.43
N VAL A 175 22.18 -3.65 2.33
CA VAL A 175 21.13 -2.95 3.06
C VAL A 175 20.75 -1.69 2.30
N HIS A 176 19.46 -1.45 2.14
CA HIS A 176 18.89 -0.24 1.56
C HIS A 176 17.94 0.41 2.56
N ALA A 177 17.78 1.73 2.47
CA ALA A 177 16.81 2.48 3.25
C ALA A 177 15.99 3.36 2.31
N THR A 178 14.69 3.45 2.56
CA THR A 178 13.77 4.29 1.79
C THR A 178 12.89 5.10 2.71
N HIS A 179 12.51 6.27 2.22
CA HIS A 179 11.67 7.20 2.93
C HIS A 179 10.19 6.84 2.73
N LEU A 180 9.47 6.79 3.85
CA LEU A 180 8.01 6.71 3.87
C LEU A 180 7.45 8.12 3.98
N GLU A 181 6.76 8.59 2.94
CA GLU A 181 6.19 9.94 2.94
C GLU A 181 5.03 10.04 3.94
N ARG A 182 4.14 9.04 3.94
CA ARG A 182 2.90 9.07 4.73
C ARG A 182 2.28 7.69 4.95
N ILE A 183 1.48 7.62 6.00
CA ILE A 183 0.54 6.53 6.29
C ILE A 183 -0.86 7.13 6.38
N GLN A 184 -1.81 6.58 5.64
CA GLN A 184 -3.20 7.02 5.65
C GLN A 184 -4.11 5.85 6.03
N ILE A 185 -5.25 6.16 6.66
CA ILE A 185 -6.33 5.22 6.88
C ILE A 185 -7.43 5.49 5.86
N GLU A 186 -7.90 4.47 5.16
CA GLU A 186 -8.95 4.66 4.16
C GLU A 186 -9.90 3.46 4.04
N GLN A 187 -11.03 3.68 3.35
CA GLN A 187 -11.99 2.64 3.02
C GLN A 187 -11.58 1.88 1.76
N ASP A 188 -11.71 0.55 1.78
CA ASP A 188 -11.65 -0.26 0.56
C ASP A 188 -12.93 -0.14 -0.27
N SER A 189 -12.83 -0.39 -1.57
CA SER A 189 -13.98 -0.49 -2.47
C SER A 189 -14.61 -1.89 -2.43
N GLY A 190 -15.81 -2.02 -3.00
CA GLY A 190 -16.44 -3.30 -3.26
C GLY A 190 -15.67 -4.14 -4.28
N LYS A 191 -16.32 -5.19 -4.77
CA LYS A 191 -15.79 -6.02 -5.86
C LYS A 191 -16.77 -5.99 -7.03
N THR A 192 -16.26 -5.65 -8.20
CA THR A 192 -17.00 -5.73 -9.46
C THR A 192 -16.61 -7.02 -10.19
N LEU A 193 -17.61 -7.80 -10.60
CA LEU A 193 -17.47 -9.02 -11.38
C LEU A 193 -18.11 -8.80 -12.76
N HIS A 194 -17.34 -9.03 -13.81
CA HIS A 194 -17.81 -8.88 -15.19
C HIS A 194 -18.10 -10.25 -15.78
N ASP A 195 -19.37 -10.48 -16.11
CA ASP A 195 -19.81 -11.59 -16.93
C ASP A 195 -19.83 -11.11 -18.38
N ARG A 196 -18.74 -11.39 -19.10
CA ARG A 196 -18.54 -10.93 -20.48
C ARG A 196 -19.47 -11.66 -21.46
N ASP A 197 -19.81 -12.91 -21.17
CA ASP A 197 -20.64 -13.74 -22.06
C ASP A 197 -22.08 -13.22 -22.08
N ASN A 198 -22.58 -12.74 -20.93
CA ASN A 198 -23.93 -12.20 -20.82
C ASN A 198 -23.99 -10.67 -20.80
N ASN A 199 -22.85 -9.99 -20.97
CA ASN A 199 -22.70 -8.53 -20.87
C ASN A 199 -23.33 -7.96 -19.57
N ARG A 200 -23.05 -8.60 -18.44
CA ARG A 200 -23.57 -8.23 -17.11
C ARG A 200 -22.45 -7.84 -16.17
N VAL A 201 -22.76 -6.93 -15.26
CA VAL A 201 -21.87 -6.51 -14.18
C VAL A 201 -22.55 -6.81 -12.85
N PHE A 202 -21.89 -7.59 -12.01
CA PHE A 202 -22.33 -7.90 -10.65
C PHE A 202 -21.45 -7.15 -9.66
N VAL A 203 -22.07 -6.59 -8.62
CA VAL A 203 -21.37 -5.86 -7.57
C VAL A 203 -21.57 -6.57 -6.24
N ASP A 204 -20.47 -6.89 -5.57
CA ASP A 204 -20.44 -7.38 -4.20
C ASP A 204 -19.82 -6.32 -3.28
N LEU A 205 -20.62 -5.79 -2.36
CA LEU A 205 -20.26 -4.74 -1.42
C LEU A 205 -19.77 -5.29 -0.06
N ASN A 206 -19.58 -6.61 0.07
CA ASN A 206 -18.99 -7.21 1.27
C ASN A 206 -17.68 -6.53 1.68
N ARG A 207 -16.83 -6.19 0.72
CA ARG A 207 -15.53 -5.53 0.95
C ARG A 207 -15.60 -4.01 1.09
N ALA A 208 -16.65 -3.37 0.56
CA ALA A 208 -16.79 -1.92 0.61
C ALA A 208 -16.77 -1.43 2.07
N GLY A 209 -15.90 -0.48 2.39
CA GLY A 209 -15.76 0.09 3.73
C GLY A 209 -14.83 -0.68 4.69
N VAL A 210 -14.21 -1.79 4.26
CA VAL A 210 -13.12 -2.44 5.02
C VAL A 210 -11.97 -1.44 5.20
N GLY A 211 -11.32 -1.42 6.37
CA GLY A 211 -10.22 -0.48 6.63
C GLY A 211 -8.91 -0.90 5.97
N LEU A 212 -8.25 0.06 5.33
CA LEU A 212 -6.92 -0.09 4.74
C LEU A 212 -5.94 0.88 5.41
N LEU A 213 -4.67 0.48 5.44
CA LEU A 213 -3.55 1.40 5.53
C LEU A 213 -3.00 1.62 4.12
N GLU A 214 -2.91 2.86 3.69
CA GLU A 214 -2.13 3.24 2.52
C GLU A 214 -0.77 3.75 3.00
N LEU A 215 0.31 3.13 2.52
CA LEU A 215 1.68 3.52 2.80
C LEU A 215 2.34 4.00 1.50
N VAL A 216 2.75 5.26 1.47
CA VAL A 216 3.35 5.88 0.28
C VAL A 216 4.85 6.04 0.48
N PHE A 217 5.64 5.38 -0.36
CA PHE A 217 7.09 5.45 -0.36
C PHE A 217 7.58 6.33 -1.50
N GLY A 218 8.51 7.24 -1.17
CA GLY A 218 9.07 8.18 -2.12
C GLY A 218 9.89 7.52 -3.23
N PRO A 219 10.28 8.28 -4.27
CA PRO A 219 10.95 7.77 -5.46
C PRO A 219 12.46 7.52 -5.24
N THR A 220 12.81 6.67 -4.27
CA THR A 220 14.22 6.42 -3.90
C THR A 220 14.76 5.09 -4.42
N LEU A 221 13.89 4.14 -4.72
CA LEU A 221 14.27 2.81 -5.19
C LEU A 221 14.74 2.88 -6.64
N ARG A 222 15.67 2.01 -7.03
CA ARG A 222 16.34 2.03 -8.34
C ARG A 222 15.97 0.88 -9.24
N ASN A 223 15.66 -0.27 -8.66
CA ASN A 223 15.48 -1.51 -9.39
C ASN A 223 14.38 -2.37 -8.74
N ALA A 224 13.96 -3.38 -9.48
CA ALA A 224 12.95 -4.34 -9.04
C ALA A 224 13.34 -5.11 -7.77
N ALA A 225 14.63 -5.43 -7.58
CA ALA A 225 15.10 -6.14 -6.39
C ALA A 225 14.93 -5.31 -5.11
N GLU A 226 15.20 -3.99 -5.16
CA GLU A 226 14.94 -3.06 -4.06
C GLU A 226 13.45 -2.98 -3.75
N ALA A 227 12.59 -2.84 -4.77
CA ALA A 227 11.14 -2.82 -4.59
C ALA A 227 10.60 -4.13 -3.95
N ALA A 228 11.08 -5.28 -4.42
CA ALA A 228 10.74 -6.57 -3.85
C ALA A 228 11.21 -6.70 -2.40
N GLY A 229 12.44 -6.26 -2.09
CA GLY A 229 13.00 -6.26 -0.74
C GLY A 229 12.16 -5.41 0.22
N LEU A 230 11.74 -4.22 -0.22
CA LEU A 230 10.86 -3.33 0.55
C LEU A 230 9.53 -4.00 0.87
N VAL A 231 8.82 -4.51 -0.15
CA VAL A 231 7.50 -5.14 0.03
C VAL A 231 7.60 -6.37 0.92
N GLN A 232 8.64 -7.20 0.75
CA GLN A 232 8.88 -8.35 1.62
C GLN A 232 9.12 -7.93 3.07
N HIS A 233 9.94 -6.92 3.30
CA HIS A 233 10.27 -6.46 4.64
C HIS A 233 9.05 -5.82 5.33
N LEU A 234 8.34 -4.92 4.63
CA LEU A 234 7.12 -4.30 5.14
C LEU A 234 6.05 -5.35 5.46
N ARG A 235 5.87 -6.35 4.59
CA ARG A 235 4.97 -7.48 4.84
C ARG A 235 5.33 -8.21 6.14
N HIS A 236 6.61 -8.45 6.40
CA HIS A 236 7.06 -9.07 7.66
C HIS A 236 6.76 -8.19 8.87
N VAL A 237 6.98 -6.88 8.78
CA VAL A 237 6.65 -5.92 9.84
C VAL A 237 5.15 -5.98 10.15
N LEU A 238 4.29 -5.83 9.14
CA LEU A 238 2.83 -5.83 9.32
C LEU A 238 2.29 -7.15 9.89
N LEU A 239 2.86 -8.28 9.47
CA LEU A 239 2.56 -9.60 10.02
C LEU A 239 2.93 -9.69 11.49
N LYS A 240 4.12 -9.21 11.88
CA LYS A 240 4.58 -9.23 13.27
C LYS A 240 3.76 -8.33 14.18
N LEU A 241 3.27 -7.21 13.66
CA LEU A 241 2.36 -6.32 14.39
C LEU A 241 0.92 -6.85 14.48
N GLY A 242 0.59 -7.91 13.73
CA GLY A 242 -0.79 -8.42 13.65
C GLY A 242 -1.76 -7.41 13.03
N VAL A 243 -1.26 -6.57 12.12
CA VAL A 243 -2.04 -5.50 11.46
C VAL A 243 -2.61 -5.96 10.14
N CYS A 244 -1.86 -6.73 9.34
CA CYS A 244 -2.29 -7.24 8.04
C CYS A 244 -1.82 -8.69 7.86
N SER A 245 -2.59 -9.52 7.15
CA SER A 245 -2.24 -10.91 6.86
C SER A 245 -1.13 -11.05 5.81
N GLY A 246 -0.84 -9.97 5.07
CA GLY A 246 0.19 -9.93 4.03
C GLY A 246 -0.07 -10.86 2.84
N ARG A 247 -1.28 -11.40 2.70
CA ARG A 247 -1.64 -12.33 1.61
C ARG A 247 -2.05 -11.55 0.38
N MET A 248 -1.11 -11.36 -0.54
CA MET A 248 -1.33 -10.57 -1.76
C MET A 248 -2.34 -11.24 -2.71
N ASN A 249 -2.33 -12.57 -2.79
CA ASN A 249 -3.27 -13.36 -3.60
C ASN A 249 -4.73 -13.22 -3.14
N GLU A 250 -4.96 -12.91 -1.86
CA GLU A 250 -6.29 -12.64 -1.29
C GLU A 250 -6.67 -11.15 -1.37
N GLY A 251 -5.78 -10.30 -1.92
CA GLY A 251 -5.96 -8.85 -1.98
C GLY A 251 -5.71 -8.11 -0.66
N ALA A 252 -5.20 -8.80 0.37
CA ALA A 252 -4.94 -8.19 1.68
C ALA A 252 -3.73 -7.25 1.67
N LEU A 253 -2.83 -7.40 0.70
CA LEU A 253 -1.72 -6.48 0.45
C LEU A 253 -1.63 -6.24 -1.06
N ARG A 254 -1.83 -5.00 -1.48
CA ARG A 254 -1.78 -4.56 -2.87
C ARG A 254 -0.67 -3.54 -3.04
N VAL A 255 -0.05 -3.53 -4.20
CA VAL A 255 1.04 -2.62 -4.52
C VAL A 255 0.75 -1.95 -5.86
N ASP A 256 0.87 -0.63 -5.87
CA ASP A 256 0.94 0.17 -7.08
C ASP A 256 2.37 0.71 -7.21
N ALA A 257 2.95 0.57 -8.40
CA ALA A 257 4.35 0.94 -8.65
C ALA A 257 4.42 2.18 -9.54
N ASN A 258 5.11 3.21 -9.07
CA ASN A 258 5.37 4.43 -9.81
C ASN A 258 6.80 4.35 -10.38
N VAL A 259 6.92 4.22 -11.70
CA VAL A 259 8.19 3.96 -12.39
C VAL A 259 8.53 5.11 -13.32
N SER A 260 9.77 5.60 -13.22
CA SER A 260 10.38 6.44 -14.25
C SER A 260 11.84 6.08 -14.46
N VAL A 261 12.42 6.52 -15.58
CA VAL A 261 13.86 6.44 -15.85
C VAL A 261 14.43 7.82 -16.10
N ARG A 262 15.71 7.99 -15.82
CA ARG A 262 16.45 9.23 -16.08
C ARG A 262 17.93 8.94 -16.33
N GLN A 263 18.63 9.87 -16.96
CA GLN A 263 20.09 9.83 -16.95
C GLN A 263 20.64 10.28 -15.58
N PRO A 264 21.79 9.75 -15.14
CA PRO A 264 22.44 10.19 -13.89
C PRO A 264 22.62 11.71 -13.83
N GLY A 265 22.20 12.32 -12.72
CA GLY A 265 22.29 13.77 -12.50
C GLY A 265 21.17 14.61 -13.11
N GLN A 266 20.30 14.03 -13.94
CA GLN A 266 19.12 14.72 -14.49
C GLN A 266 17.95 14.75 -13.49
N PRO A 267 16.95 15.64 -13.69
CA PRO A 267 15.67 15.61 -12.98
C PRO A 267 14.95 14.25 -13.08
N LEU A 268 13.93 14.05 -12.25
CA LEU A 268 13.07 12.87 -12.35
C LEU A 268 12.36 12.85 -13.71
N GLY A 269 12.38 11.69 -14.38
CA GLY A 269 11.67 11.50 -15.65
C GLY A 269 10.16 11.41 -15.46
N THR A 270 9.42 11.44 -16.57
CA THR A 270 7.96 11.28 -16.57
C THR A 270 7.56 9.94 -15.95
N ARG A 271 6.59 10.00 -15.04
CA ARG A 271 6.13 8.85 -14.26
C ARG A 271 5.08 8.05 -15.01
N THR A 272 5.22 6.72 -14.99
CA THR A 272 4.17 5.77 -15.33
C THR A 272 3.73 5.03 -14.06
N GLU A 273 2.43 4.96 -13.82
CA GLU A 273 1.85 4.29 -12.66
C GLU A 273 1.30 2.91 -13.06
N ILE A 274 1.83 1.84 -12.49
CA ILE A 274 1.39 0.46 -12.74
C ILE A 274 0.52 0.01 -11.57
N LYS A 275 -0.77 -0.23 -11.82
CA LYS A 275 -1.76 -0.55 -10.77
C LYS A 275 -2.02 -2.04 -10.58
N ASN A 276 -2.54 -2.36 -9.39
CA ASN A 276 -3.12 -3.66 -9.01
C ASN A 276 -2.14 -4.83 -9.03
N ILE A 277 -0.92 -4.63 -8.54
CA ILE A 277 0.08 -5.69 -8.47
C ILE A 277 -0.16 -6.57 -7.25
N ASN A 278 -0.58 -7.81 -7.50
CA ASN A 278 -0.99 -8.77 -6.46
C ASN A 278 0.06 -9.87 -6.17
N SER A 279 1.30 -9.70 -6.64
CA SER A 279 2.40 -10.63 -6.39
C SER A 279 3.74 -9.91 -6.46
N ILE A 280 4.68 -10.31 -5.60
CA ILE A 280 6.07 -9.80 -5.65
C ILE A 280 6.74 -10.16 -6.99
N LYS A 281 6.43 -11.33 -7.54
CA LYS A 281 6.96 -11.72 -8.86
C LYS A 281 6.47 -10.74 -9.94
N PHE A 282 5.17 -10.46 -9.96
CA PHE A 282 4.58 -9.52 -10.92
C PHE A 282 5.08 -8.09 -10.69
N LEU A 283 5.42 -7.72 -9.45
CA LEU A 283 6.06 -6.43 -9.16
C LEU A 283 7.43 -6.32 -9.83
N ILE A 284 8.25 -7.37 -9.70
CA ILE A 284 9.57 -7.44 -10.33
C ILE A 284 9.41 -7.33 -11.84
N ASP A 285 8.62 -8.23 -12.42
CA ASP A 285 8.41 -8.31 -13.87
C ASP A 285 7.86 -6.98 -14.43
N ALA A 286 6.90 -6.35 -13.75
CA ALA A 286 6.31 -5.08 -14.17
C ALA A 286 7.31 -3.92 -14.15
N ILE A 287 8.13 -3.81 -13.09
CA ILE A 287 9.13 -2.75 -12.98
C ILE A 287 10.20 -2.91 -14.06
N GLU A 288 10.72 -4.12 -14.24
CA GLU A 288 11.78 -4.38 -15.24
C GLU A 288 11.29 -4.08 -16.66
N GLN A 289 10.11 -4.58 -17.01
CA GLN A 289 9.50 -4.34 -18.32
C GLN A 289 9.24 -2.84 -18.56
N GLU A 290 8.71 -2.13 -17.55
CA GLU A 290 8.41 -0.71 -17.72
C GLU A 290 9.68 0.14 -17.85
N GLN A 291 10.73 -0.17 -17.08
CA GLN A 291 12.01 0.52 -17.24
C GLN A 291 12.63 0.26 -18.62
N GLU A 292 12.63 -0.99 -19.10
CA GLU A 292 13.13 -1.34 -20.44
C GLU A 292 12.32 -0.66 -21.55
N ARG A 293 10.99 -0.58 -21.40
CA ARG A 293 10.09 0.13 -22.32
C ARG A 293 10.41 1.61 -22.39
N GLN A 294 10.51 2.28 -21.24
CA GLN A 294 10.80 3.72 -21.20
C GLN A 294 12.18 4.04 -21.77
N VAL A 295 13.21 3.25 -21.43
CA VAL A 295 14.56 3.42 -21.99
C VAL A 295 14.53 3.28 -23.51
N SER A 296 13.91 2.22 -24.03
CA SER A 296 13.86 1.99 -25.49
C SER A 296 13.15 3.14 -26.22
N LEU A 297 12.02 3.61 -25.66
CA LEU A 297 11.27 4.74 -26.23
C LEU A 297 12.10 6.03 -26.27
N LEU A 298 12.86 6.33 -25.21
CA LEU A 298 13.70 7.53 -25.13
C LEU A 298 14.93 7.42 -26.05
N GLU A 299 15.52 6.24 -26.19
CA GLU A 299 16.64 6.00 -27.11
C GLU A 299 16.22 6.09 -28.59
N GLU A 300 14.97 5.77 -28.91
CA GLU A 300 14.37 5.96 -30.23
C GLU A 300 13.98 7.42 -30.53
N GLY A 301 14.21 8.34 -29.57
CA GLY A 301 13.87 9.76 -29.69
C GLY A 301 12.38 10.07 -29.43
N GLY A 302 11.65 9.12 -28.86
CA GLY A 302 10.27 9.32 -28.41
C GLY A 302 10.17 9.98 -27.03
N GLU A 303 8.95 10.18 -26.55
CA GLU A 303 8.65 10.78 -25.25
C GLU A 303 7.80 9.86 -24.39
N VAL A 304 8.15 9.75 -23.10
CA VAL A 304 7.32 9.04 -22.11
C VAL A 304 6.18 9.97 -21.67
N ILE A 305 4.94 9.53 -21.87
CA ILE A 305 3.73 10.22 -21.39
C ILE A 305 3.35 9.74 -19.98
N ASN A 306 2.72 10.61 -19.19
CA ASN A 306 2.20 10.24 -17.87
C ASN A 306 0.89 9.47 -18.04
N GLU A 307 0.95 8.16 -17.82
CA GLU A 307 -0.18 7.25 -17.99
C GLU A 307 -0.27 6.24 -16.85
N THR A 308 -1.45 5.67 -16.69
CA THR A 308 -1.69 4.55 -15.78
C THR A 308 -1.77 3.26 -16.60
N ARG A 309 -0.93 2.28 -16.26
CA ARG A 309 -0.86 0.97 -16.91
C ARG A 309 -1.27 -0.13 -15.94
N ARG A 310 -1.57 -1.31 -16.47
CA ARG A 310 -1.72 -2.55 -15.69
C ARG A 310 -0.69 -3.57 -16.18
N TYR A 311 -0.21 -4.43 -15.30
CA TYR A 311 0.60 -5.57 -15.70
C TYR A 311 -0.29 -6.73 -16.15
N ASP A 312 -0.01 -7.29 -17.32
CA ASP A 312 -0.66 -8.48 -17.87
C ASP A 312 0.27 -9.69 -17.67
N PRO A 313 -0.08 -10.65 -16.78
CA PRO A 313 0.78 -11.79 -16.49
C PRO A 313 0.81 -12.83 -17.60
N ASP A 314 -0.16 -12.85 -18.52
CA ASP A 314 -0.21 -13.80 -19.64
C ASP A 314 0.70 -13.32 -20.79
N LEU A 315 0.69 -12.00 -21.03
CA LEU A 315 1.53 -11.36 -22.05
C LEU A 315 2.91 -10.92 -21.52
N HIS A 316 3.13 -11.00 -20.21
CA HIS A 316 4.34 -10.51 -19.53
C HIS A 316 4.69 -9.06 -19.91
N THR A 317 3.68 -8.20 -20.04
CA THR A 317 3.86 -6.81 -20.47
C THR A 317 2.96 -5.84 -19.71
N THR A 318 3.27 -4.55 -19.73
CA THR A 318 2.39 -3.50 -19.20
C THR A 318 1.46 -3.04 -20.32
N ILE A 319 0.17 -2.86 -20.02
CA ILE A 319 -0.84 -2.40 -20.98
C ILE A 319 -1.43 -1.09 -20.46
N THR A 320 -1.53 -0.08 -21.32
CA THR A 320 -2.22 1.18 -21.01
C THR A 320 -3.65 0.90 -20.58
N MET A 321 -4.05 1.41 -19.42
CA MET A 321 -5.45 1.48 -19.05
C MET A 321 -6.05 2.70 -19.75
N ARG A 322 -7.32 2.60 -20.17
CA ARG A 322 -8.04 3.64 -20.93
C ARG A 322 -7.68 5.05 -20.43
N ASP A 323 -7.46 5.96 -21.37
CA ASP A 323 -7.12 7.36 -21.10
C ASP A 323 -8.01 7.94 -19.99
N LYS A 324 -7.40 8.75 -19.12
CA LYS A 324 -8.15 9.63 -18.21
C LYS A 324 -9.06 10.52 -19.06
N GLU A 325 -10.29 10.07 -19.31
CA GLU A 325 -11.39 10.92 -19.74
C GLU A 325 -11.59 11.95 -18.63
N GLY A 326 -10.96 13.12 -18.81
CA GLY A 326 -11.03 14.25 -17.90
C GLY A 326 -10.19 14.07 -16.64
N LEU A 327 -9.44 15.10 -16.29
CA LEU A 327 -9.09 15.38 -14.90
C LEU A 327 -10.41 15.35 -14.11
N GLN A 328 -10.71 14.25 -13.42
CA GLN A 328 -11.75 14.26 -12.39
C GLN A 328 -11.16 15.02 -11.21
N ASP A 329 -11.78 16.17 -10.91
CA ASP A 329 -11.40 17.16 -9.88
C ASP A 329 -11.35 16.59 -8.44
#